data_AF-A0A931TGV1-F1
#
_entry.id   AF-A0A931TGV1-F1
#
_cell.length_a   1.000
_cell.length_b   1.000
_cell.length_c   1.000
_cell.angle_alpha   90.00
_cell.angle_beta   90.00
_cell.angle_gamma   90.00
#
_symmetry.space_group_name_H-M   'P 1'
#
loop_
_entity.id
_entity.type
_entity.pdbx_description
1 polymer ?
#
loop_
_entity_poly.entity_id
_entity_poly.type
_entity_poly.pdbx_seq_one_letter_code
_entity_poly.pdbx_strand_id
1 'polypeptide(L)'
;MTQRHGRARLTVRDARVRTRTGYIAVLRSVLRQHGWRVRSGGAEAFIQRVRVLPLPGRLLSEIGPLLAVLRGLHQQLAYSDERIEAVTAADARVRLLR
;
A
#
# COMPACT_ATOMS: atom_id res chain seq x y z
N MET A 1 1.46 25.46 -15.17
CA MET A 1 1.50 24.00 -15.47
C MET A 1 1.90 23.12 -14.27
N THR A 2 2.52 23.67 -13.23
CA THR A 2 3.03 22.91 -12.05
C THR A 2 1.94 22.37 -11.12
N GLN A 3 0.87 23.14 -10.81
CA GLN A 3 -0.22 22.69 -9.93
C GLN A 3 -1.02 21.48 -10.48
N ARG A 4 -1.22 21.41 -11.81
CA ARG A 4 -2.00 20.34 -12.45
C ARG A 4 -1.31 18.98 -12.31
N HIS A 5 0.01 18.95 -12.43
CA HIS A 5 0.83 17.75 -12.22
C HIS A 5 0.85 17.31 -10.75
N GLY A 6 0.89 18.25 -9.80
CA GLY A 6 0.77 17.95 -8.37
C GLY A 6 -0.57 17.28 -8.02
N ARG A 7 -1.69 17.83 -8.50
CA ARG A 7 -3.02 17.24 -8.29
C ARG A 7 -3.16 15.83 -8.89
N ALA A 8 -2.70 15.64 -10.12
CA ALA A 8 -2.76 14.32 -10.76
C ALA A 8 -1.96 13.25 -9.98
N ARG A 9 -0.79 13.60 -9.43
CA ARG A 9 0.01 12.70 -8.58
C ARG A 9 -0.73 12.30 -7.30
N LEU A 10 -1.39 13.26 -6.63
CA LEU A 10 -2.20 12.99 -5.45
C LEU A 10 -3.39 12.07 -5.79
N THR A 11 -4.09 12.32 -6.89
CA THR A 11 -5.20 11.46 -7.33
C THR A 11 -4.74 10.01 -7.57
N VAL A 12 -3.59 9.82 -8.22
CA VAL A 12 -3.03 8.47 -8.45
C VAL A 12 -2.64 7.80 -7.13
N ARG A 13 -2.06 8.55 -6.19
CA ARG A 13 -1.75 8.05 -4.85
C ARG A 13 -3.00 7.61 -4.11
N ASP A 14 -4.04 8.45 -4.09
CA ASP A 14 -5.29 8.15 -3.40
C ASP A 14 -5.99 6.91 -3.99
N ALA A 15 -6.01 6.78 -5.31
CA ALA A 15 -6.51 5.58 -5.98
C ALA A 15 -5.75 4.32 -5.52
N ARG A 16 -4.43 4.37 -5.45
CA ARG A 16 -3.60 3.24 -4.96
C ARG A 16 -3.85 2.92 -3.50
N VAL A 17 -3.97 3.93 -2.63
CA VAL A 17 -4.29 3.75 -1.20
C VAL A 17 -5.67 3.10 -1.04
N ARG A 18 -6.67 3.54 -1.82
CA ARG A 18 -8.03 2.96 -1.80
C ARG A 18 -8.02 1.50 -2.26
N THR A 19 -7.33 1.20 -3.36
CA THR A 19 -7.18 -0.17 -3.88
C THR A 19 -6.50 -1.08 -2.84
N ARG A 20 -5.42 -0.60 -2.21
CA ARG A 20 -4.71 -1.32 -1.14
C ARG A 20 -5.65 -1.69 0.00
N THR A 21 -6.43 -0.72 0.48
CA THR A 21 -7.41 -0.95 1.56
C THR A 21 -8.45 -1.99 1.15
N GLY A 22 -8.93 -1.94 -0.10
CA GLY A 22 -9.85 -2.94 -0.65
C GLY A 22 -9.27 -4.35 -0.65
N TYR A 23 -8.04 -4.53 -1.15
CA TYR A 23 -7.37 -5.84 -1.15
C TYR A 23 -7.11 -6.38 0.25
N ILE A 24 -6.72 -5.52 1.20
CA ILE A 24 -6.58 -5.90 2.61
C ILE A 24 -7.91 -6.39 3.19
N ALA A 25 -9.02 -5.72 2.86
CA ALA A 25 -10.35 -6.11 3.32
C ALA A 25 -10.76 -7.49 2.76
N VAL A 26 -10.51 -7.73 1.46
CA VAL A 26 -10.76 -9.03 0.83
C VAL A 26 -9.93 -10.13 1.49
N LEU A 27 -8.62 -9.92 1.67
CA LEU A 27 -7.74 -10.88 2.34
C LEU A 27 -8.19 -11.18 3.77
N ARG A 28 -8.59 -10.16 4.53
CA ARG A 28 -9.15 -10.35 5.88
C ARG A 28 -10.46 -11.12 5.87
N SER A 29 -11.32 -10.89 4.88
CA SER A 29 -12.59 -11.61 4.73
C SER A 29 -12.33 -13.10 4.48
N VAL A 30 -11.49 -13.44 3.51
CA VAL A 30 -11.12 -14.82 3.20
C VAL A 30 -10.50 -15.50 4.42
N LEU A 31 -9.49 -14.88 5.05
CA LEU A 31 -8.86 -15.45 6.25
C LEU A 31 -9.88 -15.69 7.37
N ARG A 32 -10.79 -14.74 7.61
CA ARG A 32 -11.84 -14.86 8.62
C ARG A 32 -12.82 -15.99 8.32
N GLN A 33 -13.19 -16.21 7.06
CA GLN A 33 -14.05 -17.33 6.65
C GLN A 33 -13.41 -18.69 6.98
N HIS A 34 -12.09 -18.77 6.96
CA HIS A 34 -11.31 -19.95 7.35
C HIS A 34 -10.89 -19.96 8.83
N GLY A 35 -11.46 -19.09 9.68
CA GLY A 35 -11.18 -19.04 11.12
C GLY A 35 -9.91 -18.29 11.53
N TRP A 36 -9.22 -17.64 10.59
CA TRP A 36 -7.99 -16.90 10.85
C TRP A 36 -8.24 -15.41 11.03
N ARG A 37 -7.59 -14.79 12.03
CA ARG A 37 -7.66 -13.35 12.26
C ARG A 37 -6.27 -12.71 12.15
N VAL A 38 -6.13 -11.75 11.24
CA VAL A 38 -4.93 -10.91 11.16
C VAL A 38 -5.03 -9.79 12.20
N ARG A 39 -4.01 -9.66 13.05
CA ARG A 39 -3.90 -8.56 14.02
C ARG A 39 -4.03 -7.18 13.34
N SER A 40 -4.55 -6.21 14.08
CA SER A 40 -4.59 -4.80 13.66
C SER A 40 -3.17 -4.24 13.47
N GLY A 41 -3.07 -3.11 12.78
CA GLY A 41 -1.80 -2.45 12.47
C GLY A 41 -1.79 -1.83 11.08
N GLY A 42 -0.73 -1.08 10.78
CA GLY A 42 -0.53 -0.38 9.50
C GLY A 42 -0.66 -1.31 8.28
N ALA A 43 -1.08 -0.72 7.15
CA ALA A 43 -1.29 -1.45 5.91
C ALA A 43 0.03 -2.01 5.35
N GLU A 44 1.12 -1.27 5.54
CA GLU A 44 2.49 -1.55 5.09
C GLU A 44 2.98 -2.89 5.64
N ALA A 45 2.69 -3.16 6.92
CA ALA A 45 3.06 -4.38 7.62
C ALA A 45 2.04 -5.54 7.45
N PHE A 46 0.95 -5.34 6.71
CA PHE A 46 -0.12 -6.34 6.60
C PHE A 46 0.38 -7.68 6.06
N ILE A 47 1.18 -7.68 4.99
CA ILE A 47 1.72 -8.91 4.38
C ILE A 47 2.56 -9.70 5.40
N GLN A 48 3.40 -9.02 6.19
CA GLN A 48 4.21 -9.69 7.22
C GLN A 48 3.33 -10.30 8.31
N ARG A 49 2.27 -9.59 8.74
CA ARG A 49 1.32 -10.12 9.72
C ARG A 49 0.54 -11.34 9.22
N VAL A 50 0.29 -11.45 7.91
CA VAL A 50 -0.29 -12.66 7.30
C VAL A 50 0.72 -13.80 7.29
N ARG A 51 1.99 -13.53 6.95
CA ARG A 51 3.05 -14.56 6.85
C ARG A 51 3.41 -15.24 8.17
N VAL A 52 3.20 -14.57 9.30
CA VAL A 52 3.44 -15.15 10.63
C VAL A 52 2.28 -16.01 11.13
N LEU A 53 1.15 -16.07 10.41
CA LEU A 53 0.06 -16.98 10.73
C LEU A 53 0.43 -18.39 10.24
N PRO A 54 0.16 -19.44 11.03
CA PRO A 54 0.39 -20.82 10.63
C PRO A 54 -0.72 -21.30 9.66
N LEU A 55 -0.83 -20.64 8.50
CA LEU A 55 -1.87 -20.95 7.51
C LEU A 55 -1.59 -22.30 6.82
N PRO A 56 -2.62 -23.14 6.60
CA PRO A 56 -2.50 -24.31 5.75
C PRO A 56 -2.01 -23.94 4.35
N GLY A 57 -1.18 -24.78 3.74
CA GLY A 57 -0.59 -24.51 2.42
C GLY A 57 -1.62 -24.21 1.33
N ARG A 58 -2.79 -24.88 1.36
CA ARG A 58 -3.90 -24.63 0.44
C ARG A 58 -4.43 -23.20 0.53
N LEU A 59 -4.71 -22.73 1.75
CA LEU A 59 -5.21 -21.37 1.98
C LEU A 59 -4.16 -20.33 1.59
N LEU A 60 -2.88 -20.60 1.86
CA LEU A 60 -1.79 -19.72 1.42
C LEU A 60 -1.72 -19.60 -0.11
N SER A 61 -1.90 -20.71 -0.83
CA SER A 61 -1.95 -20.72 -2.29
C SER A 61 -3.16 -19.97 -2.85
N GLU A 62 -4.31 -20.04 -2.19
CA GLU A 62 -5.54 -19.30 -2.58
C GLU A 62 -5.35 -17.78 -2.46
N ILE A 63 -4.74 -17.30 -1.37
CA ILE A 63 -4.54 -15.86 -1.14
C ILE A 63 -3.23 -15.32 -1.75
N GLY A 64 -2.33 -16.20 -2.14
CA GLY A 64 -0.98 -15.89 -2.66
C GLY A 64 -0.97 -14.89 -3.81
N PRO A 65 -1.81 -15.05 -4.86
CA PRO A 65 -1.88 -14.10 -5.97
C PRO A 65 -2.18 -12.67 -5.51
N LEU A 66 -3.14 -12.50 -4.59
CA LEU A 66 -3.52 -11.18 -4.10
C LEU A 66 -2.46 -10.59 -3.17
N LEU A 67 -1.73 -11.42 -2.42
CA LEU A 67 -0.54 -10.99 -1.65
C LEU A 67 0.59 -10.49 -2.56
N ALA A 68 0.77 -11.10 -3.73
CA ALA A 68 1.78 -10.66 -4.71
C ALA A 68 1.43 -9.29 -5.31
N VAL A 69 0.16 -9.09 -5.71
CA VAL A 69 -0.33 -7.78 -6.18
C VAL A 69 -0.15 -6.71 -5.11
N LEU A 70 -0.51 -7.02 -3.85
CA LEU A 70 -0.37 -6.09 -2.74
C LEU A 70 1.09 -5.70 -2.49
N ARG A 71 2.04 -6.63 -2.65
CA ARG A 71 3.48 -6.36 -2.55
C ARG A 71 3.94 -5.36 -3.60
N GLY A 72 3.53 -5.55 -4.86
CA GLY A 72 3.85 -4.62 -5.94
C GLY A 72 3.29 -3.22 -5.68
N LEU A 73 2.05 -3.13 -5.20
CA LEU A 73 1.44 -1.85 -4.80
C LEU A 73 2.19 -1.15 -3.67
N HIS A 74 2.67 -1.90 -2.67
CA HIS A 74 3.46 -1.31 -1.58
C HIS A 74 4.79 -0.71 -2.09
N GLN A 75 5.50 -1.42 -2.98
CA GLN A 75 6.74 -0.92 -3.58
C GLN A 75 6.50 0.35 -4.41
N GLN A 76 5.43 0.36 -5.20
CA GLN A 76 5.07 1.52 -6.02
C GLN A 76 4.67 2.73 -5.16
N LEU A 77 3.98 2.51 -4.04
CA LEU A 77 3.62 3.57 -3.09
C LEU A 77 4.87 4.15 -2.43
N ALA A 78 5.75 3.31 -1.89
CA ALA A 78 7.00 3.76 -1.27
C ALA A 78 7.85 4.60 -2.24
N TYR A 79 8.07 4.11 -3.46
CA TYR A 79 8.78 4.85 -4.50
C TYR A 79 8.11 6.19 -4.85
N SER A 80 6.77 6.22 -4.88
CA SER A 80 6.02 7.45 -5.21
C SER A 80 6.09 8.46 -4.08
N ASP A 81 6.02 8.03 -2.83
CA ASP A 81 6.10 8.89 -1.64
C ASP A 81 7.52 9.49 -1.56
N GLU A 82 8.59 8.70 -1.73
CA GLU A 82 9.99 9.20 -1.79
C GLU A 82 10.18 10.27 -2.88
N ARG A 83 9.61 10.02 -4.07
CA ARG A 83 9.67 10.97 -5.19
C ARG A 83 8.89 12.25 -4.94
N ILE A 84 7.75 12.18 -4.23
CA ILE A 84 6.97 13.35 -3.86
C ILE A 84 7.74 14.17 -2.83
N GLU A 85 8.29 13.54 -1.79
CA GLU A 85 9.09 14.19 -0.75
C GLU A 85 10.34 14.90 -1.31
N ALA A 86 11.04 14.27 -2.26
CA ALA A 86 12.22 14.88 -2.88
C ALA A 86 11.87 16.15 -3.66
N VAL A 87 10.73 16.17 -4.37
CA VAL A 87 10.28 17.34 -5.13
C VAL A 87 9.78 18.45 -4.20
N THR A 88 9.03 18.12 -3.16
CA THR A 88 8.55 19.12 -2.19
C THR A 88 9.69 19.74 -1.38
N ALA A 89 10.71 18.97 -1.00
CA ALA A 89 11.89 19.48 -0.32
C ALA A 89 12.69 20.45 -1.21
N ALA A 90 12.84 20.14 -2.50
CA ALA A 90 13.48 21.03 -3.46
C ALA A 90 12.69 22.35 -3.64
N ASP A 91 11.37 22.26 -3.80
CA ASP A 91 10.50 23.44 -3.94
C ASP A 91 10.49 24.32 -2.67
N ALA A 92 10.47 23.71 -1.48
CA ALA A 92 10.54 24.44 -0.21
C ALA A 92 11.87 25.20 -0.06
N ARG A 93 12.98 24.58 -0.45
CA ARG A 93 14.31 25.19 -0.42
C ARG A 93 14.44 26.35 -1.41
N VAL A 94 13.85 26.23 -2.60
CA VAL A 94 13.80 27.32 -3.61
C VAL A 94 12.93 28.48 -3.14
N ARG A 95 11.84 28.23 -2.39
CA ARG A 95 11.02 29.30 -1.79
C ARG A 95 11.72 30.06 -0.67
N LEU A 96 12.61 29.40 0.08
CA LEU A 96 13.35 30.00 1.19
C LEU A 96 14.52 30.91 0.74
N LEU A 97 14.92 30.82 -0.52
CA LEU A 97 16.03 31.60 -1.12
C LEU A 97 15.54 32.79 -1.97
N ARG A 98 14.24 33.12 -1.91
CA ARG A 98 13.62 34.28 -2.54
C ARG A 98 13.00 35.16 -1.46
#